data_AF-A0A6P1YNS1-F1
#
_entry.id   AF-A0A6P1YNS1-F1
#
_cell.length_a   1.000
_cell.length_b   1.000
_cell.length_c   1.000
_cell.angle_alpha   90.00
_cell.angle_beta   90.00
_cell.angle_gamma   90.00
#
_symmetry.space_group_name_H-M   'P 1'
#
loop_
_entity.id
_entity.type
_entity.pdbx_description
1 polymer ?
#
loop_
_entity_poly.entity_id
_entity_poly.type
_entity_poly.pdbx_seq_one_letter_code
_entity_poly.pdbx_strand_id
1 'polypeptide(L)'
;MTASSFDEALKRVLVHEGGYANHPADPGGATMKGVTQRVYDGWRRRKGTVTRSVRLIEAVEVRAIYRKQYWDGVRADEPPTGLDYCVFDAAVNSGVGQAVKWLQRALGVAADGQIGEVTLAALNGRPVVPLIEGVCDRRLAMLKWLTTFRTFGAGWLRRVGEVREVAIRMARGGPDRAMPRATFPTSSEIAKAQPSDIRLDRTPEGAGGLMAGAGGVASIVAEQADRLAPLAGFAEPLKWVFVVLMLAGIALTLHGALARIRAGEAVQ
;
A
#
# COMPACT_ATOMS: atom_id res chain seq x y z
N MET A 1 -24.92 -6.48 -8.75
CA MET A 1 -24.13 -5.89 -7.65
C MET A 1 -24.29 -6.77 -6.44
N THR A 2 -23.23 -7.43 -6.00
CA THR A 2 -23.21 -8.12 -4.70
C THR A 2 -23.38 -7.10 -3.59
N ALA A 3 -24.15 -7.43 -2.54
CA ALA A 3 -24.24 -6.56 -1.38
C ALA A 3 -22.84 -6.41 -0.75
N SER A 4 -22.44 -5.17 -0.47
CA SER A 4 -21.12 -4.85 0.08
C SER A 4 -20.90 -5.61 1.40
N SER A 5 -19.82 -6.39 1.48
CA SER A 5 -19.42 -7.13 2.69
C SER A 5 -18.67 -6.25 3.71
N PHE A 6 -18.60 -4.94 3.46
CA PHE A 6 -17.78 -3.98 4.20
C PHE A 6 -18.03 -3.99 5.71
N ASP A 7 -19.29 -4.00 6.15
CA ASP A 7 -19.59 -3.91 7.59
C ASP A 7 -19.08 -5.13 8.36
N GLU A 8 -19.12 -6.31 7.75
CA GLU A 8 -18.59 -7.53 8.35
C GLU A 8 -17.06 -7.56 8.29
N ALA A 9 -16.47 -7.17 7.15
CA ALA A 9 -15.03 -7.00 7.01
C ALA A 9 -14.47 -5.98 8.03
N LEU A 10 -15.16 -4.86 8.25
CA LEU A 10 -14.76 -3.82 9.19
C LEU A 10 -14.76 -4.33 10.63
N LYS A 11 -15.82 -5.04 11.06
CA LYS A 11 -15.86 -5.65 12.40
C LYS A 11 -14.64 -6.52 12.64
N ARG A 12 -14.30 -7.37 11.66
CA ARG A 12 -13.16 -8.29 11.72
C ARG A 12 -11.83 -7.57 11.80
N VAL A 13 -11.62 -6.58 10.93
CA VAL A 13 -10.40 -5.76 10.97
C VAL A 13 -10.25 -5.04 12.31
N LEU A 14 -11.33 -4.46 12.84
CA LEU A 14 -11.28 -3.71 14.10
C LEU A 14 -10.97 -4.58 15.32
N VAL A 15 -11.11 -5.91 15.26
CA VAL A 15 -10.64 -6.81 16.34
C VAL A 15 -9.11 -6.72 16.50
N HIS A 16 -8.40 -6.50 15.40
CA HIS A 16 -6.94 -6.34 15.42
C HIS A 16 -6.50 -4.91 15.72
N GLU A 17 -7.40 -3.94 15.59
CA GLU A 17 -7.10 -2.54 15.84
C GLU A 17 -7.40 -2.24 17.32
N GLY A 18 -6.33 -1.94 18.07
CA GLY A 18 -6.43 -1.67 19.50
C GLY A 18 -7.28 -0.45 19.87
N GLY A 19 -7.36 -0.20 21.17
CA GLY A 19 -7.98 1.01 21.73
C GLY A 19 -7.12 2.26 21.52
N TYR A 20 -7.21 3.20 22.46
CA TYR A 20 -6.38 4.40 22.43
C TYR A 20 -4.92 4.05 22.71
N ALA A 21 -4.02 4.55 21.87
CA ALA A 21 -2.58 4.52 22.09
C ALA A 21 -2.01 5.93 21.85
N ASN A 22 -1.13 6.36 22.74
CA ASN A 22 -0.37 7.60 22.57
C ASN A 22 0.99 7.40 23.22
N HIS A 23 2.00 7.06 22.43
CA HIS A 23 3.35 6.84 22.92
C HIS A 23 4.22 8.08 22.63
N PRO A 24 4.98 8.62 23.60
CA PRO A 24 5.79 9.83 23.40
C PRO A 24 6.82 9.73 22.27
N ALA A 25 7.28 8.51 21.96
CA ALA A 25 8.22 8.23 20.87
C ALA A 25 7.56 7.81 19.54
N ASP A 26 6.22 7.81 19.45
CA ASP A 26 5.51 7.42 18.21
C ASP A 26 5.30 8.64 17.29
N PRO A 27 5.93 8.69 16.10
CA PRO A 27 5.73 9.78 15.13
C PRO A 27 4.29 9.83 14.58
N GLY A 28 3.52 8.76 14.75
CA GLY A 28 2.08 8.68 14.44
C GLY A 28 1.19 9.46 15.42
N GLY A 29 1.69 9.72 16.64
CA GLY A 29 0.97 10.41 17.70
C GLY A 29 -0.27 9.66 18.20
N ALA A 30 -1.17 10.38 18.88
CA ALA A 30 -2.42 9.84 19.41
C ALA A 30 -3.21 9.07 18.33
N THR A 31 -3.56 7.81 18.63
CA THR A 31 -4.26 6.89 17.74
C THR A 31 -5.43 6.25 18.48
N MET A 32 -6.58 6.12 17.83
CA MET A 32 -7.76 5.43 18.36
C MET A 32 -8.35 4.54 17.26
N LYS A 33 -8.54 3.25 17.54
CA LYS A 33 -9.11 2.28 16.56
C LYS A 33 -8.36 2.33 15.21
N GLY A 34 -7.03 2.39 15.27
CA GLY A 34 -6.17 2.46 14.07
C GLY A 34 -6.16 3.79 13.32
N VAL A 35 -6.92 4.79 13.74
CA VAL A 35 -6.96 6.14 13.15
C VAL A 35 -6.08 7.08 13.95
N THR A 36 -5.09 7.70 13.30
CA THR A 36 -4.22 8.71 13.93
C THR A 36 -4.92 10.08 14.01
N GLN A 37 -4.49 10.92 14.94
CA GLN A 37 -4.97 12.31 15.06
C GLN A 37 -4.85 13.06 13.73
N ARG A 38 -3.73 12.91 13.02
CA ARG A 38 -3.49 13.55 11.72
C ARG A 38 -4.53 13.14 10.67
N VAL A 39 -4.82 11.85 10.60
CA VAL A 39 -5.83 11.31 9.67
C VAL A 39 -7.22 11.84 10.03
N TYR A 40 -7.55 11.84 11.33
CA TYR A 40 -8.84 12.30 11.80
C TYR A 40 -9.05 13.79 11.56
N ASP A 41 -8.06 14.63 11.85
CA ASP A 41 -8.11 16.05 11.57
C ASP A 41 -8.29 16.35 10.08
N GLY A 42 -7.53 15.65 9.22
CA GLY A 42 -7.68 15.78 7.78
C GLY A 42 -9.09 15.38 7.30
N TRP A 43 -9.67 14.33 7.88
CA TRP A 43 -11.03 13.91 7.58
C TRP A 43 -12.06 14.96 8.02
N ARG A 44 -11.95 15.48 9.25
CA ARG A 44 -12.86 16.52 9.77
C ARG A 44 -12.77 17.81 8.97
N ARG A 45 -11.56 18.25 8.61
CA ARG A 45 -11.32 19.41 7.74
C ARG A 45 -11.98 19.27 6.38
N ARG A 46 -11.83 18.11 5.71
CA ARG A 46 -12.50 17.84 4.42
C ARG A 46 -14.03 17.83 4.52
N LYS A 47 -14.58 17.58 5.72
CA LYS A 47 -16.02 17.65 6.00
C LYS A 47 -16.48 19.04 6.46
N GLY A 48 -15.58 20.04 6.53
CA GLY A 48 -15.92 21.38 7.03
C GLY A 48 -16.25 21.42 8.53
N THR A 49 -15.79 20.42 9.29
CA THR A 49 -16.04 20.32 10.74
C THR A 49 -14.78 20.67 11.52
N VAL A 50 -14.96 21.22 12.72
CA VAL A 50 -13.86 21.59 13.64
C VAL A 50 -12.97 20.37 13.90
N THR A 51 -11.67 20.49 14.13
CA THR A 51 -10.85 19.33 14.53
C THR A 51 -11.07 19.00 16.01
N ARG A 52 -10.96 17.73 16.42
CA ARG A 52 -11.04 17.34 17.85
C ARG A 52 -10.14 16.14 18.13
N SER A 53 -9.88 15.87 19.41
CA SER A 53 -9.08 14.70 19.79
C SER A 53 -9.65 13.42 19.18
N VAL A 54 -8.77 12.58 18.62
CA VAL A 54 -9.11 11.28 18.05
C VAL A 54 -9.69 10.32 19.10
N ARG A 55 -9.50 10.60 20.39
CA ARG A 55 -10.19 9.90 21.48
C ARG A 55 -11.72 10.02 21.41
N LEU A 56 -12.20 11.10 20.81
CA LEU A 56 -13.63 11.41 20.64
C LEU A 56 -14.16 10.95 19.28
N ILE A 57 -13.40 10.15 18.53
CA ILE A 57 -13.84 9.64 17.23
C ILE A 57 -15.06 8.73 17.40
N GLU A 58 -16.13 9.05 16.68
CA GLU A 58 -17.37 8.29 16.73
C GLU A 58 -17.30 7.05 15.83
N ALA A 59 -18.10 6.02 16.16
CA ALA A 59 -18.14 4.79 15.37
C ALA A 59 -18.50 5.05 13.89
N VAL A 60 -19.39 6.02 13.63
CA VAL A 60 -19.77 6.42 12.28
C VAL A 60 -18.61 7.08 11.52
N GLU A 61 -17.76 7.85 12.21
CA GLU A 61 -16.59 8.50 11.62
C GLU A 61 -15.50 7.47 11.32
N VAL A 62 -15.24 6.53 12.25
CA VAL A 62 -14.34 5.39 12.02
C VAL A 62 -14.79 4.62 10.78
N ARG A 63 -16.08 4.24 10.73
CA ARG A 63 -16.65 3.52 9.59
C ARG A 63 -16.45 4.28 8.28
N ALA A 64 -16.76 5.58 8.26
CA ALA A 64 -16.61 6.41 7.06
C ALA A 64 -15.14 6.56 6.63
N ILE A 65 -14.21 6.68 7.57
CA ILE A 65 -12.77 6.75 7.31
C ILE A 65 -12.28 5.43 6.71
N TYR A 66 -12.64 4.29 7.31
CA TYR A 66 -12.22 2.98 6.82
C TYR A 66 -12.79 2.66 5.44
N ARG A 67 -14.06 3.00 5.21
CA ARG A 67 -14.69 2.87 3.90
C ARG A 67 -13.90 3.67 2.86
N LYS A 68 -13.71 4.96 3.10
CA LYS A 68 -13.13 5.85 2.10
C LYS A 68 -11.65 5.60 1.84
N GLN A 69 -10.86 5.35 2.89
CA GLN A 69 -9.39 5.29 2.78
C GLN A 69 -8.87 3.91 2.40
N TYR A 70 -9.55 2.85 2.84
CA TYR A 70 -9.05 1.49 2.66
C TYR A 70 -9.96 0.69 1.75
N TRP A 71 -11.25 0.57 2.07
CA TRP A 71 -12.18 -0.26 1.31
C TRP A 71 -12.32 0.22 -0.15
N ASP A 72 -12.67 1.49 -0.33
CA ASP A 72 -12.79 2.11 -1.65
C ASP A 72 -11.41 2.23 -2.32
N GLY A 73 -10.34 2.42 -1.53
CA GLY A 73 -8.97 2.51 -2.02
C GLY A 73 -8.49 1.22 -2.71
N VAL A 74 -8.99 0.06 -2.27
CA VAL A 74 -8.76 -1.23 -2.93
C VAL A 74 -9.97 -1.70 -3.75
N ARG A 75 -10.94 -0.82 -4.04
CA ARG A 75 -12.18 -1.17 -4.76
C ARG A 75 -12.82 -2.46 -4.25
N ALA A 76 -12.84 -2.69 -2.93
CA ALA A 76 -13.20 -3.98 -2.33
C ALA A 76 -14.65 -4.44 -2.59
N ASP A 77 -15.51 -3.59 -3.17
CA ASP A 77 -16.84 -4.01 -3.64
C ASP A 77 -16.78 -4.87 -4.92
N GLU A 78 -15.63 -4.96 -5.59
CA GLU A 78 -15.49 -5.57 -6.91
C GLU A 78 -14.80 -6.95 -6.92
N PRO A 79 -13.76 -7.22 -6.10
CA PRO A 79 -13.23 -8.56 -5.94
C PRO A 79 -14.26 -9.54 -5.35
N PRO A 80 -14.13 -10.85 -5.62
CA PRO A 80 -14.99 -11.86 -5.00
C PRO A 80 -14.91 -11.87 -3.47
N THR A 81 -15.99 -12.31 -2.84
CA THR A 81 -16.08 -12.49 -1.38
C THR A 81 -14.93 -13.35 -0.83
N GLY A 82 -14.35 -12.92 0.28
CA GLY A 82 -13.14 -13.47 0.88
C GLY A 82 -11.88 -12.77 0.40
N LEU A 83 -11.74 -12.53 -0.91
CA LEU A 83 -10.61 -11.76 -1.45
C LEU A 83 -10.74 -10.27 -1.13
N ASP A 84 -11.96 -9.74 -1.20
CA ASP A 84 -12.33 -8.39 -0.73
C ASP A 84 -11.81 -8.11 0.68
N TYR A 85 -12.14 -8.98 1.64
CA TYR A 85 -11.72 -8.90 3.03
C TYR A 85 -10.20 -9.05 3.18
N CYS A 86 -9.60 -10.02 2.50
CA CYS A 86 -8.15 -10.26 2.56
C CYS A 86 -7.35 -9.02 2.12
N VAL A 87 -7.74 -8.41 1.00
CA VAL A 87 -7.06 -7.23 0.44
C VAL A 87 -7.35 -5.98 1.28
N PHE A 88 -8.57 -5.85 1.81
CA PHE A 88 -8.92 -4.77 2.73
C PHE A 88 -8.11 -4.81 4.04
N ASP A 89 -8.00 -5.96 4.71
CA ASP A 89 -7.18 -6.08 5.92
C ASP A 89 -5.71 -5.76 5.64
N ALA A 90 -5.19 -6.28 4.52
CA ALA A 90 -3.83 -5.98 4.06
C ALA A 90 -3.63 -4.46 3.86
N ALA A 91 -4.62 -3.76 3.29
CA ALA A 91 -4.55 -2.32 3.08
C ALA A 91 -4.56 -1.52 4.39
N VAL A 92 -5.32 -1.97 5.40
CA VAL A 92 -5.34 -1.33 6.72
C VAL A 92 -4.00 -1.49 7.44
N ASN A 93 -3.36 -2.65 7.31
CA ASN A 93 -2.12 -2.97 8.01
C ASN A 93 -0.84 -2.47 7.31
N SER A 94 -0.83 -2.44 5.97
CA SER A 94 0.38 -2.17 5.17
C SER A 94 0.17 -1.12 4.06
N GLY A 95 -1.02 -0.52 4.00
CA GLY A 95 -1.37 0.50 3.01
C GLY A 95 -1.97 -0.07 1.72
N VAL A 96 -2.89 0.70 1.13
CA VAL A 96 -3.63 0.37 -0.11
C VAL A 96 -2.70 -0.05 -1.24
N GLY A 97 -1.74 0.81 -1.58
CA GLY A 97 -0.87 0.57 -2.73
C GLY A 97 0.02 -0.68 -2.59
N GLN A 98 0.34 -1.11 -1.37
CA GLN A 98 1.10 -2.34 -1.16
C GLN A 98 0.19 -3.58 -1.20
N ALA A 99 -0.99 -3.50 -0.59
CA ALA A 99 -1.99 -4.56 -0.63
C ALA A 99 -2.39 -4.91 -2.07
N VAL A 100 -2.63 -3.88 -2.89
CA VAL A 100 -2.94 -4.08 -4.32
C VAL A 100 -1.77 -4.70 -5.08
N LYS A 101 -0.52 -4.30 -4.82
CA LYS A 101 0.65 -4.94 -5.46
C LYS A 101 0.76 -6.42 -5.12
N TRP A 102 0.43 -6.83 -3.90
CA TRP A 102 0.41 -8.26 -3.57
C TRP A 102 -0.63 -9.02 -4.38
N LEU A 103 -1.83 -8.44 -4.55
CA LEU A 103 -2.87 -9.00 -5.40
C LEU A 103 -2.42 -9.09 -6.86
N GLN A 104 -1.91 -8.00 -7.43
CA GLN A 104 -1.45 -7.94 -8.82
C GLN A 104 -0.34 -8.96 -9.11
N ARG A 105 0.63 -9.10 -8.18
CA ARG A 105 1.68 -10.13 -8.28
C ARG A 105 1.15 -11.55 -8.12
N ALA A 106 0.05 -11.75 -7.38
CA ALA A 106 -0.62 -13.05 -7.29
C ALA A 106 -1.39 -13.38 -8.58
N LEU A 107 -1.93 -12.36 -9.24
CA LEU A 107 -2.61 -12.47 -10.54
C LEU A 107 -1.65 -12.61 -11.73
N GLY A 108 -0.38 -12.25 -11.54
CA GLY A 108 0.63 -12.24 -12.61
C GLY A 108 0.50 -11.04 -13.55
N VAL A 109 -0.06 -9.92 -13.08
CA VAL A 109 -0.15 -8.66 -13.83
C VAL A 109 0.84 -7.62 -13.31
N ALA A 110 1.01 -6.53 -14.05
CA ALA A 110 1.86 -5.41 -13.63
C ALA A 110 1.42 -4.86 -12.25
N ALA A 111 2.39 -4.65 -11.36
CA ALA A 111 2.14 -4.30 -9.97
C ALA A 111 2.22 -2.78 -9.74
N ASP A 112 1.29 -2.03 -10.31
CA ASP A 112 1.22 -0.56 -10.19
C ASP A 112 0.61 -0.07 -8.85
N GLY A 113 -0.03 -0.96 -8.09
CA GLY A 113 -0.67 -0.65 -6.81
C GLY A 113 -2.05 -0.01 -6.91
N GLN A 114 -2.70 -0.06 -8.07
CA GLN A 114 -4.07 0.43 -8.29
C GLN A 114 -4.95 -0.66 -8.92
N ILE A 115 -6.14 -0.89 -8.36
CA ILE A 115 -7.10 -1.83 -8.98
C ILE A 115 -7.78 -1.10 -10.14
N GLY A 116 -7.21 -1.26 -11.33
CA GLY A 116 -7.82 -0.84 -12.60
C GLY A 116 -8.47 -2.00 -13.34
N GLU A 117 -9.00 -1.70 -14.53
CA GLU A 117 -9.68 -2.68 -15.39
C GLU A 117 -8.82 -3.91 -15.72
N VAL A 118 -7.51 -3.74 -15.88
CA VAL A 118 -6.57 -4.87 -16.09
C VAL A 118 -6.57 -5.84 -14.90
N THR A 119 -6.59 -5.30 -13.67
CA THR A 119 -6.59 -6.13 -12.46
C THR A 119 -7.92 -6.86 -12.31
N LEU A 120 -9.04 -6.18 -12.60
CA LEU A 120 -10.38 -6.76 -12.55
C LEU A 120 -10.61 -7.82 -13.62
N ALA A 121 -10.17 -7.56 -14.85
CA ALA A 121 -10.22 -8.54 -15.92
C ALA A 121 -9.40 -9.79 -15.56
N ALA A 122 -8.24 -9.62 -14.93
CA ALA A 122 -7.40 -10.75 -14.49
C ALA A 122 -8.03 -11.56 -13.34
N LEU A 123 -8.97 -11.00 -12.58
CA LEU A 123 -9.73 -11.74 -11.56
C LEU A 123 -10.77 -12.68 -12.18
N ASN A 124 -11.25 -12.38 -13.38
CA ASN A 124 -12.34 -13.13 -14.00
C ASN A 124 -11.93 -14.59 -14.25
N GLY A 125 -12.76 -15.54 -13.81
CA GLY A 125 -12.52 -16.98 -13.95
C GLY A 125 -11.37 -17.54 -13.11
N ARG A 126 -10.71 -16.74 -12.25
CA ARG A 126 -9.64 -17.22 -11.38
C ARG A 126 -10.21 -17.88 -10.11
N PRO A 127 -9.66 -19.03 -9.67
CA PRO A 127 -9.96 -19.58 -8.36
C PRO A 127 -9.58 -18.60 -7.25
N VAL A 128 -10.54 -18.26 -6.38
CA VAL A 128 -10.36 -17.23 -5.34
C VAL A 128 -9.39 -17.66 -4.25
N VAL A 129 -9.42 -18.93 -3.84
CA VAL A 129 -8.60 -19.46 -2.74
C VAL A 129 -7.09 -19.32 -3.03
N PRO A 130 -6.56 -19.76 -4.19
CA PRO A 130 -5.16 -19.53 -4.54
C PRO A 130 -4.75 -18.04 -4.57
N LEU A 131 -5.66 -17.13 -4.92
CA LEU A 131 -5.38 -15.70 -4.87
C LEU A 131 -5.23 -15.20 -3.45
N ILE A 132 -6.12 -15.62 -2.54
CA ILE A 132 -6.03 -15.29 -1.10
C ILE A 132 -4.70 -15.82 -0.53
N GLU A 133 -4.35 -17.06 -0.82
CA GLU A 133 -3.07 -17.66 -0.40
C GLU A 133 -1.89 -16.86 -0.94
N GLY A 134 -1.90 -16.55 -2.24
CA GLY A 134 -0.85 -15.78 -2.90
C GLY A 134 -0.66 -14.37 -2.35
N VAL A 135 -1.75 -13.69 -1.96
CA VAL A 135 -1.71 -12.38 -1.27
C VAL A 135 -1.10 -12.53 0.12
N CYS A 136 -1.57 -13.52 0.89
CA CYS A 136 -1.10 -13.74 2.26
C CYS A 136 0.38 -14.13 2.30
N ASP A 137 0.85 -14.98 1.38
CA ASP A 137 2.25 -15.41 1.31
C ASP A 137 3.17 -14.24 0.98
N ARG A 138 2.80 -13.42 -0.01
CA ARG A 138 3.57 -12.21 -0.37
C ARG A 138 3.60 -11.18 0.76
N ARG A 139 2.49 -11.03 1.47
CA ARG A 139 2.41 -10.20 2.69
C ARG A 139 3.38 -10.72 3.75
N LEU A 140 3.32 -12.00 4.10
CA LEU A 140 4.22 -12.59 5.10
C LEU A 140 5.69 -12.51 4.70
N ALA A 141 6.01 -12.70 3.42
CA ALA A 141 7.36 -12.56 2.90
C ALA A 141 7.92 -11.15 3.15
N MET A 142 7.13 -10.11 2.84
CA MET A 142 7.51 -8.72 3.13
C MET A 142 7.65 -8.46 4.63
N LEU A 143 6.66 -8.90 5.43
CA LEU A 143 6.65 -8.65 6.87
C LEU A 143 7.89 -9.28 7.54
N LYS A 144 8.27 -10.50 7.15
CA LYS A 144 9.50 -11.17 7.61
C LYS A 144 10.77 -10.41 7.28
N TRP A 145 10.75 -9.58 6.24
CA TRP A 145 11.87 -8.75 5.81
C TRP A 145 12.02 -7.44 6.59
N LEU A 146 11.02 -7.03 7.38
CA LEU A 146 11.10 -5.82 8.18
C LEU A 146 12.10 -5.98 9.33
N THR A 147 12.87 -4.94 9.61
CA THR A 147 13.78 -4.86 10.77
C THR A 147 13.04 -5.07 12.10
N THR A 148 11.80 -4.59 12.17
CA THR A 148 10.91 -4.66 13.34
C THR A 148 10.23 -6.02 13.51
N PHE A 149 10.45 -6.98 12.61
CA PHE A 149 9.85 -8.32 12.66
C PHE A 149 10.22 -9.09 13.93
N ARG A 150 11.42 -8.88 14.49
CA ARG A 150 11.81 -9.53 15.76
C ARG A 150 10.85 -9.17 16.90
N THR A 151 10.30 -7.97 16.90
CA THR A 151 9.42 -7.45 17.96
C THR A 151 7.96 -7.77 17.68
N PHE A 152 7.48 -7.56 16.45
CA PHE A 152 6.05 -7.63 16.12
C PHE A 152 5.65 -8.85 15.27
N GLY A 153 6.63 -9.63 14.80
CA GLY A 153 6.43 -10.69 13.82
C GLY A 153 5.46 -11.77 14.27
N ALA A 154 5.41 -12.11 15.56
CA ALA A 154 4.45 -13.07 16.09
C ALA A 154 3.00 -12.60 15.92
N GLY A 155 2.72 -11.33 16.22
CA GLY A 155 1.39 -10.73 16.04
C GLY A 155 1.00 -10.64 14.57
N TRP A 156 1.95 -10.29 13.70
CA TRP A 156 1.74 -10.26 12.25
C TRP A 156 1.47 -11.65 11.65
N LEU A 157 2.23 -12.67 12.05
CA LEU A 157 2.00 -14.05 11.61
C LEU A 157 0.60 -14.52 12.01
N ARG A 158 0.20 -14.24 13.26
CA ARG A 158 -1.12 -14.57 13.79
C ARG A 158 -2.24 -13.90 12.99
N ARG A 159 -2.19 -12.56 12.83
CA ARG A 159 -3.19 -11.78 12.07
C ARG A 159 -3.34 -12.30 10.64
N VAL A 160 -2.22 -12.53 9.94
CA VAL A 160 -2.29 -13.01 8.54
C VAL A 160 -2.82 -14.44 8.46
N GLY A 161 -2.48 -15.31 9.41
CA GLY A 161 -3.07 -16.65 9.51
C GLY A 161 -4.59 -16.61 9.69
N GLU A 162 -5.07 -15.81 10.65
CA GLU A 162 -6.50 -15.64 10.92
C GLU A 162 -7.26 -15.06 9.71
N VAL A 163 -6.70 -14.02 9.08
CA VAL A 163 -7.27 -13.43 7.85
C VAL A 163 -7.34 -14.46 6.73
N ARG A 164 -6.28 -15.25 6.53
CA ARG A 164 -6.25 -16.31 5.51
C ARG A 164 -7.36 -17.33 5.73
N GLU A 165 -7.50 -17.84 6.95
CA GLU A 165 -8.52 -18.84 7.26
C GLU A 165 -9.95 -18.32 7.05
N VAL A 166 -10.22 -17.10 7.51
CA VAL A 166 -11.54 -16.46 7.38
C VAL A 166 -11.83 -16.15 5.91
N ALA A 167 -10.89 -15.56 5.18
CA ALA A 167 -11.05 -15.23 3.77
C ALA A 167 -11.34 -16.49 2.93
N ILE A 168 -10.63 -17.59 3.16
CA ILE A 168 -10.88 -18.86 2.48
C ILE A 168 -12.27 -19.42 2.83
N ARG A 169 -12.69 -19.31 4.09
CA ARG A 169 -14.02 -19.76 4.52
C ARG A 169 -15.13 -18.95 3.84
N MET A 170 -14.97 -17.63 3.78
CA MET A 170 -15.88 -16.71 3.09
C MET A 170 -15.95 -17.05 1.59
N ALA A 171 -14.79 -17.26 0.94
CA ALA A 171 -14.72 -17.61 -0.47
C ALA A 171 -15.39 -18.97 -0.80
N ARG A 172 -15.45 -19.88 0.16
CA ARG A 172 -16.15 -21.18 0.04
C ARG A 172 -17.64 -21.11 0.36
N GLY A 173 -18.18 -19.95 0.72
CA GLY A 173 -19.58 -19.79 1.13
C GLY A 173 -19.90 -20.40 2.51
N GLY A 174 -18.88 -20.58 3.37
CA GLY A 174 -19.09 -21.11 4.72
C GLY A 174 -19.86 -20.14 5.62
N PRO A 175 -20.59 -20.63 6.64
CA PRO A 175 -21.34 -19.79 7.56
C PRO A 175 -20.43 -18.83 8.32
N ASP A 176 -20.93 -17.61 8.52
CA ASP A 176 -20.29 -16.56 9.31
C ASP A 176 -20.34 -16.93 10.80
N ARG A 177 -19.41 -17.78 11.25
CA ARG A 177 -19.24 -18.10 12.67
C ARG A 177 -18.38 -17.02 13.32
N ALA A 178 -18.79 -16.60 14.51
CA ALA A 178 -18.03 -15.70 15.37
C ALA A 178 -16.58 -16.19 15.45
N MET A 179 -15.64 -15.27 15.24
CA MET A 179 -14.22 -15.53 15.45
C MET A 179 -14.02 -16.19 16.82
N PRO A 180 -13.10 -17.16 16.96
CA PRO A 180 -12.54 -17.48 18.27
C PRO A 180 -12.16 -16.14 18.94
N ARG A 181 -12.57 -15.94 20.20
CA ARG A 181 -12.33 -14.69 20.92
C ARG A 181 -10.83 -14.38 20.84
N ALA A 182 -10.45 -13.48 19.94
CA ALA A 182 -9.07 -13.04 19.84
C ALA A 182 -8.73 -12.48 21.22
N THR A 183 -7.79 -13.12 21.91
CA THR A 183 -7.13 -12.47 23.04
C THR A 183 -6.59 -11.18 22.47
N PHE A 184 -7.14 -10.04 22.93
CA PHE A 184 -6.73 -8.73 22.42
C PHE A 184 -5.20 -8.70 22.44
N PRO A 185 -4.56 -8.48 21.27
CA PRO A 185 -3.11 -8.35 21.24
C PRO A 185 -2.73 -7.27 22.26
N THR A 186 -1.73 -7.54 23.09
CA THR A 186 -1.18 -6.51 23.97
C THR A 186 -0.70 -5.36 23.10
N SER A 187 -0.66 -4.12 23.61
CA SER A 187 -0.23 -2.94 22.84
C SER A 187 1.11 -3.12 22.11
N SER A 188 1.97 -4.00 22.63
CA SER A 188 3.24 -4.44 22.03
C SER A 188 3.11 -5.29 20.75
N GLU A 189 1.92 -5.73 20.35
CA GLU A 189 1.67 -6.58 19.18
C GLU A 189 0.94 -5.84 18.03
N ILE A 190 0.58 -4.56 18.21
CA ILE A 190 -0.28 -3.76 17.31
C ILE A 190 0.52 -2.75 16.47
N ALA A 191 1.65 -3.17 15.89
CA ALA A 191 2.42 -2.31 14.98
C ALA A 191 1.92 -2.45 13.53
N LYS A 192 1.72 -1.33 12.84
CA LYS A 192 1.49 -1.30 11.39
C LYS A 192 2.83 -1.43 10.66
N ALA A 193 2.84 -2.14 9.54
CA ALA A 193 4.04 -2.30 8.73
C ALA A 193 4.30 -1.02 7.92
N GLN A 194 5.46 -0.39 8.11
CA GLN A 194 5.84 0.82 7.39
C GLN A 194 6.89 0.53 6.30
N PRO A 195 6.84 1.21 5.15
CA PRO A 195 7.88 1.09 4.13
C PRO A 195 9.29 1.43 4.63
N SER A 196 9.41 2.32 5.62
CA SER A 196 10.68 2.69 6.25
C SER A 196 11.37 1.53 6.98
N ASP A 197 10.64 0.47 7.32
CA ASP A 197 11.15 -0.61 8.16
C ASP A 197 11.82 -1.73 7.34
N ILE A 198 11.79 -1.63 6.02
CA ILE A 198 12.38 -2.59 5.09
C ILE A 198 13.90 -2.61 5.28
N ARG A 199 14.48 -3.80 5.44
CA ARG A 199 15.94 -3.99 5.42
C ARG A 199 16.50 -3.61 4.06
N LEU A 200 17.27 -2.52 4.03
CA LEU A 200 18.05 -2.09 2.88
C LEU A 200 19.44 -2.75 2.95
N ASP A 201 19.58 -3.89 2.29
CA ASP A 201 20.88 -4.53 2.13
C ASP A 201 21.70 -3.69 1.15
N ARG A 202 22.93 -3.31 1.52
CA ARG A 202 23.86 -2.55 0.66
C ARG A 202 24.49 -3.41 -0.44
N THR A 203 23.73 -4.32 -1.04
CA THR A 203 24.19 -5.13 -2.17
C THR A 203 23.61 -4.58 -3.48
N PRO A 204 24.39 -4.59 -4.59
CA PRO A 204 23.92 -4.11 -5.89
C PRO A 204 22.64 -4.81 -6.39
N GLU A 205 22.40 -6.03 -5.94
CA GLU A 205 21.22 -6.84 -6.27
C GLU A 205 19.95 -6.35 -5.55
N GLY A 206 20.07 -5.72 -4.38
CA GLY A 206 18.95 -5.13 -3.64
C GLY A 206 18.41 -3.84 -4.27
N ALA A 207 19.26 -3.10 -5.00
CA ALA A 207 18.87 -1.87 -5.70
C ALA A 207 17.94 -2.14 -6.91
N GLY A 208 18.12 -3.28 -7.60
CA GLY A 208 17.29 -3.67 -8.75
C GLY A 208 15.86 -4.08 -8.37
N GLY A 209 15.67 -4.68 -7.20
CA GLY A 209 14.35 -5.06 -6.69
C GLY A 209 13.51 -3.87 -6.20
N LEU A 210 14.16 -2.77 -5.78
CA LEU A 210 13.51 -1.55 -5.31
C LEU A 210 12.87 -0.74 -6.44
N MET A 211 13.46 -0.75 -7.64
CA MET A 211 12.93 -0.02 -8.81
C MET A 211 11.63 -0.64 -9.35
N ALA A 212 11.41 -1.95 -9.17
CA ALA A 212 10.18 -2.64 -9.59
C ALA A 212 9.11 -2.71 -8.47
N GLY A 213 9.41 -2.17 -7.28
CA GLY A 213 8.78 -2.62 -6.05
C GLY A 213 8.43 -1.54 -5.04
N ALA A 214 8.29 -0.27 -5.41
CA ALA A 214 7.91 0.77 -4.45
C ALA A 214 7.11 1.90 -5.12
N GLY A 215 5.86 1.63 -5.47
CA GLY A 215 4.84 2.67 -5.71
C GLY A 215 4.47 3.42 -4.43
N GLY A 216 5.46 4.09 -3.83
CA GLY A 216 5.36 5.03 -2.70
C GLY A 216 5.77 6.45 -3.11
N VAL A 217 5.88 6.73 -4.41
CA VAL A 217 6.32 8.03 -4.89
C VAL A 217 5.24 9.10 -4.66
N ALA A 218 3.95 8.78 -4.78
CA ALA A 218 2.89 9.80 -4.75
C ALA A 218 2.72 10.52 -3.38
N SER A 219 2.81 9.82 -2.25
CA SER A 219 2.64 10.44 -0.92
C SER A 219 3.94 11.02 -0.36
N ILE A 220 5.10 10.49 -0.77
CA ILE A 220 6.42 11.00 -0.36
C ILE A 220 6.79 12.25 -1.18
N VAL A 221 6.34 12.34 -2.44
CA VAL A 221 6.57 13.53 -3.29
C VAL A 221 5.84 14.76 -2.77
N ALA A 222 4.61 14.63 -2.25
CA ALA A 222 3.88 15.78 -1.72
C ALA A 222 4.52 16.35 -0.42
N GLU A 223 5.08 15.49 0.43
CA GLU A 223 5.70 15.89 1.70
C GLU A 223 7.16 16.38 1.52
N GLN A 224 7.83 15.96 0.45
CA GLN A 224 9.17 16.44 0.07
C GLN A 224 9.13 17.70 -0.80
N ALA A 225 8.07 17.93 -1.59
CA ALA A 225 7.95 19.10 -2.46
C ALA A 225 8.03 20.42 -1.68
N ASP A 226 7.39 20.52 -0.51
CA ASP A 226 7.45 21.72 0.34
C ASP A 226 8.84 21.95 0.96
N ARG A 227 9.65 20.90 1.15
CA ARG A 227 11.03 21.00 1.63
C ARG A 227 12.03 21.33 0.53
N LEU A 228 11.66 21.08 -0.73
CA LEU A 228 12.46 21.37 -1.92
C LEU A 228 12.07 22.69 -2.58
N ALA A 229 10.99 23.35 -2.14
CA ALA A 229 10.58 24.67 -2.62
C ALA A 229 11.71 25.74 -2.55
N PRO A 230 12.60 25.77 -1.54
CA PRO A 230 13.77 26.66 -1.52
C PRO A 230 14.87 26.23 -2.48
N LEU A 231 14.89 24.97 -2.92
CA LEU A 231 15.88 24.41 -3.84
C LEU A 231 15.45 24.51 -5.32
N ALA A 232 14.16 24.74 -5.59
CA ALA A 232 13.63 24.99 -6.94
C ALA A 232 14.23 26.25 -7.59
N GLY A 233 14.72 27.21 -6.80
CA GLY A 233 15.45 28.39 -7.29
C GLY A 233 16.83 28.09 -7.89
N PHE A 234 17.42 26.92 -7.60
CA PHE A 234 18.70 26.48 -8.19
C PHE A 234 18.53 25.67 -9.48
N ALA A 235 17.29 25.38 -9.90
CA ALA A 235 16.99 24.51 -11.04
C ALA A 235 17.02 25.21 -12.42
N GLU A 236 16.92 26.54 -12.46
CA GLU A 236 16.91 27.33 -13.70
C GLU A 236 18.21 27.16 -14.52
N PRO A 237 19.43 27.32 -13.96
CA PRO A 237 20.67 27.12 -14.70
C PRO A 237 20.90 25.66 -15.10
N LEU A 238 20.49 24.72 -14.25
CA LEU A 238 20.69 23.28 -14.46
C LEU A 238 19.82 22.74 -15.60
N LYS A 239 18.61 23.30 -15.78
CA LYS A 239 17.74 23.01 -16.93
C LYS A 239 18.42 23.34 -18.25
N TRP A 240 19.10 24.49 -18.34
CA TRP A 240 19.82 24.88 -19.55
C TRP A 240 21.04 24.00 -19.83
N VAL A 241 21.77 23.57 -18.81
CA VAL A 241 22.86 22.58 -18.96
C VAL A 241 22.31 21.27 -19.53
N PHE A 242 21.18 20.77 -19.01
CA PHE A 242 20.57 19.53 -19.49
C PHE A 242 20.08 19.64 -20.95
N VAL A 243 19.50 20.78 -21.33
CA VAL A 243 19.07 21.06 -22.72
C VAL A 243 20.27 21.12 -23.66
N VAL A 244 21.36 21.78 -23.27
CA VAL A 244 22.59 21.86 -24.09
C VAL A 244 23.20 20.48 -24.29
N LEU A 245 23.29 19.66 -23.23
CA LEU A 245 23.80 18.29 -23.30
C LEU A 245 22.92 17.41 -24.20
N MET A 246 21.60 17.55 -24.12
CA MET A 246 20.66 16.81 -24.96
C MET A 246 20.78 17.21 -26.44
N LEU A 247 20.88 18.50 -26.73
CA LEU A 247 21.09 19.00 -28.09
C LEU A 247 22.45 18.60 -28.67
N ALA A 248 23.50 18.61 -27.85
CA ALA A 248 24.83 18.12 -28.25
C ALA A 248 24.81 16.62 -28.56
N GLY A 249 24.12 15.82 -27.75
CA GLY A 249 23.92 14.38 -28.02
C GLY A 249 23.16 14.13 -29.32
N ILE A 250 22.07 14.86 -29.57
CA ILE A 250 21.31 14.78 -30.83
C ILE A 250 22.19 15.17 -32.02
N ALA A 251 22.96 16.26 -31.91
CA ALA A 251 23.87 16.70 -32.97
C ALA A 251 24.96 15.65 -33.28
N LEU A 252 25.53 15.01 -32.25
CA LEU A 252 26.51 13.92 -32.42
C LEU A 252 25.88 12.69 -33.09
N THR A 253 24.67 12.31 -32.71
CA THR A 253 23.97 11.18 -33.34
C THR A 253 23.60 11.46 -34.80
N LEU A 254 23.12 12.66 -35.11
CA LEU A 254 22.83 13.09 -36.48
C LEU A 254 24.11 13.21 -37.32
N HIS A 255 25.19 13.74 -36.75
CA HIS A 255 26.48 13.81 -37.42
C HIS A 255 27.03 12.41 -37.73
N GLY A 256 26.95 11.48 -36.78
CA GLY A 256 27.34 10.08 -36.99
C GLY A 256 26.47 9.37 -38.04
N ALA A 257 25.16 9.59 -38.02
CA ALA A 257 24.25 9.06 -39.03
C ALA A 257 24.52 9.63 -40.42
N LEU A 258 24.73 10.95 -40.53
CA LEU A 258 25.08 11.62 -41.79
C LEU A 258 26.46 11.21 -42.30
N ALA A 259 27.44 10.99 -41.41
CA ALA A 259 28.75 10.48 -41.78
C ALA A 259 28.67 9.05 -42.34
N ARG A 260 27.86 8.17 -41.74
CA ARG A 260 27.61 6.80 -42.24
C ARG A 260 26.89 6.79 -43.58
N ILE A 261 25.88 7.66 -43.76
CA ILE A 261 25.17 7.82 -45.04
C ILE A 261 26.14 8.33 -46.13
N ARG A 262 27.02 9.28 -45.80
CA ARG A 262 28.04 9.79 -46.74
C ARG A 262 29.16 8.77 -47.04
N ALA A 263 29.46 7.88 -46.10
CA ALA A 263 30.43 6.81 -46.28
C ALA A 263 29.88 5.61 -47.09
N GLY A 264 28.59 5.63 -47.47
CA GLY A 264 27.99 4.60 -48.32
C GLY A 264 27.77 3.25 -47.63
N GLU A 265 27.78 3.21 -46.30
CA GLU A 265 27.51 1.98 -45.54
C GLU A 265 26.01 1.68 -45.55
N ALA A 266 25.59 0.76 -46.43
CA ALA A 266 24.24 0.22 -46.42
C ALA A 266 24.02 -0.59 -45.14
N VAL A 267 22.98 -0.23 -44.38
CA VAL A 267 22.52 -0.96 -43.20
C VAL A 267 22.08 -2.37 -43.64
N GLN A 268 22.84 -3.39 -43.24
CA GLN A 268 22.36 -4.78 -43.18
C GLN A 268 21.76 -5.06 -41.80
#